data_AF-A0A1Y3PBK5-F1
#
_entry.id   AF-A0A1Y3PBK5-F1
#
_cell.length_a   1.000
_cell.length_b   1.000
_cell.length_c   1.000
_cell.angle_alpha   90.00
_cell.angle_beta   90.00
_cell.angle_gamma   90.00
#
_symmetry.space_group_name_H-M   'P 1'
#
loop_
_entity.id
_entity.type
_entity.pdbx_description
1 polymer ?
#
loop_
_entity_poly.entity_id
_entity_poly.type
_entity_poly.pdbx_seq_one_letter_code
_entity_poly.pdbx_strand_id
1 'polypeptide(L)' 'MPAEQANKLICRVLKIREEGQVRSRSALIGIGVNTDGYREALGLMIGDSESEVSWSEFLAG' A
#
# COMPACT_ATOMS: atom_id res chain seq x y z
N MET A 1 -4.66 -11.07 0.70
CA MET A 1 -6.06 -10.68 1.03
C MET A 1 -7.05 -11.05 -0.10
N PRO A 2 -8.30 -11.50 0.19
CA PRO A 2 -9.29 -11.71 -0.87
C PRO A 2 -9.67 -10.37 -1.52
N ALA A 3 -9.76 -10.34 -2.86
CA ALA A 3 -10.04 -9.14 -3.65
C ALA A 3 -11.35 -8.40 -3.25
N GLU A 4 -12.25 -9.10 -2.54
CA GLU A 4 -13.55 -8.58 -2.11
C GLU A 4 -13.49 -7.66 -0.88
N GLN A 5 -12.36 -7.59 -0.17
CA GLN A 5 -12.20 -6.74 1.03
C GLN A 5 -11.55 -5.37 0.76
N ALA A 6 -10.79 -5.22 -0.33
CA ALA A 6 -10.06 -3.99 -0.63
C ALA A 6 -10.90 -3.03 -1.48
N ASN A 7 -11.73 -2.22 -0.82
CA ASN A 7 -12.60 -1.25 -1.52
C ASN A 7 -11.87 0.04 -1.93
N LYS A 8 -10.64 0.26 -1.46
CA LYS A 8 -9.83 1.42 -1.86
C LYS A 8 -8.33 1.18 -1.69
N LEU A 9 -7.59 1.37 -2.77
CA LEU A 9 -6.12 1.42 -2.77
C LEU A 9 -5.65 2.86 -2.87
N ILE A 10 -4.64 3.22 -2.07
CA ILE A 10 -4.01 4.54 -2.10
C ILE A 10 -2.51 4.33 -2.26
N CYS A 11 -1.92 5.02 -3.23
CA CYS A 11 -0.47 5.18 -3.28
C CYS A 11 -0.09 6.65 -3.13
N ARG A 12 0.96 6.89 -2.35
CA ARG A 12 1.53 8.22 -2.15
C ARG A 12 3.04 8.15 -2.23
N VAL A 13 3.63 9.03 -3.04
CA VAL A 13 5.09 9.17 -3.12
C VAL A 13 5.60 9.85 -1.85
N LEU A 14 6.52 9.19 -1.16
CA LEU A 14 7.25 9.69 0.00
C LEU A 14 8.71 9.95 -0.36
N LYS A 15 9.31 10.96 0.28
CA LYS A 15 10.76 11.17 0.27
C LYS A 15 11.33 10.52 1.52
N ILE A 16 12.12 9.46 1.35
CA ILE A 16 12.74 8.75 2.47
C ILE A 16 14.26 8.78 2.33
N ARG A 17 14.98 8.70 3.45
CA ARG A 17 16.45 8.66 3.45
C ARG A 17 16.92 7.21 3.51
N GLU A 18 17.55 6.74 2.45
CA GLU A 18 18.15 5.41 2.32
C GLU A 18 19.62 5.56 1.92
N GLU A 19 20.51 4.80 2.58
CA GLU A 19 21.94 4.79 2.26
C GLU A 19 22.58 6.19 2.19
N GLY A 20 22.12 7.10 3.07
CA GLY A 20 22.62 8.48 3.14
C GLY A 20 22.01 9.44 2.11
N GLN A 21 21.22 8.97 1.14
CA GLN A 21 20.60 9.78 0.09
C GLN A 21 19.07 9.86 0.24
N VAL A 22 18.45 10.96 -0.19
CA VAL A 22 16.99 11.10 -0.20
C VAL A 22 16.43 10.54 -1.50
N ARG A 23 15.68 9.44 -1.41
CA ARG A 23 15.04 8.77 -2.56
C ARG A 23 13.52 8.92 -2.51
N SER A 24 12.89 8.89 -3.68
CA SER A 24 11.43 8.78 -3.78
C SER A 24 11.04 7.32 -3.66
N ARG A 25 10.08 7.01 -2.78
CA ARG A 25 9.48 5.67 -2.66
C ARG A 25 7.97 5.79 -2.62
N SER A 26 7.28 4.73 -3.00
CA SER A 26 5.82 4.67 -3.00
C SER A 26 5.34 4.02 -1.70
N ALA A 27 4.45 4.68 -0.96
CA ALA A 27 3.74 4.05 0.15
C ALA A 27 2.39 3.53 -0.37
N LEU A 28 2.26 2.21 -0.39
CA LEU A 28 1.05 1.48 -0.74
C LEU A 28 0.27 1.24 0.55
N ILE A 29 -0.97 1.72 0.60
CA ILE A 29 -1.88 1.54 1.74
C ILE A 29 -3.14 0.82 1.25
N GLY A 30 -3.41 -0.33 1.85
CA GLY A 30 -4.65 -1.07 1.65
C GLY A 30 -5.71 -0.64 2.65
N ILE A 31 -6.85 -0.13 2.18
CA ILE A 31 -8.00 0.21 3.04
C ILE A 31 -9.16 -0.72 2.75
N GLY A 32 -9.65 -1.36 3.82
CA GLY A 32 -10.83 -2.20 3.81
C GLY A 32 -12.04 -1.53 4.44
N VAL A 33 -13.20 -2.15 4.27
CA VAL A 33 -14.40 -1.83 5.05
C VAL A 33 -14.81 -3.11 5.77
N ASN A 34 -14.92 -3.05 7.10
CA ASN A 34 -15.33 -4.20 7.91
C ASN A 34 -16.84 -4.47 7.82
N THR A 35 -17.30 -5.56 8.41
CA THR A 35 -18.73 -5.95 8.39
C THR A 35 -19.66 -4.93 9.04
N ASP A 36 -19.12 -4.08 9.91
CA ASP A 36 -19.85 -3.01 10.58
C ASP A 36 -19.85 -1.69 9.77
N GLY A 37 -19.24 -1.68 8.58
CA GLY A 37 -19.22 -0.54 7.67
C GLY A 37 -18.11 0.48 7.94
N TYR A 38 -17.17 0.19 8.85
CA TYR A 38 -16.06 1.09 9.18
C TYR A 38 -14.84 0.83 8.30
N ARG A 39 -14.15 1.91 7.95
CA ARG A 39 -12.88 1.84 7.22
C ARG A 39 -11.75 1.49 8.16
N GLU A 40 -10.91 0.56 7.74
CA GLU A 40 -9.72 0.17 8.48
C GLU A 40 -8.51 0.03 7.55
N ALA A 41 -7.32 0.31 8.09
CA ALA A 41 -6.08 0.07 7.39
C ALA A 41 -5.74 -1.41 7.50
N LEU A 42 -5.72 -2.10 6.36
CA LEU A 42 -5.43 -3.55 6.29
C LEU A 42 -3.93 -3.82 6.16
N GLY A 43 -3.16 -2.86 5.65
CA GLY A 43 -1.72 -3.01 5.48
C GLY A 43 -1.05 -1.76 4.91
N LEU A 44 0.26 -1.71 5.11
CA LEU A 44 1.17 -0.68 4.59
C LEU A 44 2.42 -1.36 4.04
N MET A 45 2.79 -1.01 2.81
CA MET A 45 4.05 -1.44 2.19
C MET A 45 4.75 -0.25 1.55
N ILE A 46 6.07 -0.19 1.66
CA ILE A 46 6.89 0.76 0.92
C ILE A 46 7.45 0.03 -0.30
N GLY A 47 6.96 0.40 -1.48
CA GLY A 47 7.42 -0.11 -2.77
C GLY A 47 8.36 0.86 -3.46
N ASP A 48 9.13 0.34 -4.41
CA ASP A 48 9.99 1.14 -5.28
C ASP A 48 9.19 2.01 -6.27
N SER A 49 7.96 1.60 -6.64
CA SER A 49 7.11 2.33 -7.59
C SER A 49 5.63 1.94 -7.49
N GLU A 50 4.76 2.72 -8.16
CA GLU A 50 3.35 2.36 -8.42
C GLU A 50 3.24 1.37 -9.58
N SER A 51 3.74 0.15 -9.39
CA SER A 51 3.65 -0.91 -10.40
C SER A 51 2.63 -1.98 -10.02
N GLU A 52 2.03 -2.63 -11.02
CA GLU A 52 1.16 -3.80 -10.84
C GLU A 52 1.87 -4.91 -10.05
N VAL A 53 3.19 -5.06 -10.26
CA VAL A 53 4.05 -5.98 -9.51
C VAL A 53 4.06 -5.62 -8.02
N SER A 54 4.24 -4.35 -7.67
CA SER A 54 4.27 -3.89 -6.26
C SER A 54 2.92 -4.13 -5.57
N TRP A 55 1.80 -3.95 -6.28
CA TRP A 55 0.47 -4.25 -5.75
C TRP A 55 0.21 -5.76 -5.62
N SER A 56 0.70 -6.56 -6.58
CA SER A 56 0.59 -8.02 -6.52
C SER A 56 1.37 -8.58 -5.33
N GLU A 57 2.59 -8.09 -5.09
CA GLU A 57 3.39 -8.42 -3.91
C GLU A 57 2.68 -8.02 -2.61
N PHE A 58 2.11 -6.80 -2.56
CA PHE A 58 1.36 -6.32 -1.39
C PHE A 58 0.13 -7.19 -1.07
N LEU A 59 -0.59 -7.67 -2.09
CA LEU A 59 -1.79 -8.48 -1.92
C LEU A 59 -1.52 -9.98 -1.70
N ALA A 60 -0.34 -10.46 -2.12
CA ALA A 60 0.13 -11.83 -1.93
C ALA A 60 0.65 -12.11 -0.51
N GLY A 61 0.94 -11.05 0.27
CA GLY A 61 1.10 -11.13 1.73
C GLY A 61 -0.19 -11.47 2.46
#